data_AF-A0AAP9DW04-F1
#
_entry.id   AF-A0AAP9DW04-F1
#
_cell.length_a   1.000
_cell.length_b   1.000
_cell.length_c   1.000
_cell.angle_alpha   90.00
_cell.angle_beta   90.00
_cell.angle_gamma   90.00
#
_symmetry.space_group_name_H-M   'P 1'
#
loop_
_entity.id
_entity.type
_entity.pdbx_description
1 polymer ?
#
loop_
_entity_poly.entity_id
_entity_poly.type
_entity_poly.pdbx_seq_one_letter_code
_entity_poly.pdbx_strand_id
1 'polypeptide(L)'
;MRYEADYEEAHPGWEHHAGWIMVIDMLIAGIAAAALFYVYIWNADLVLKVAVGVLLAAGTAVYAAWRARRRKKRRQDGAAIAKLVLLDEEGESVKEWYIHGETSLLIGKSSAQSEVDIDLSDSEYASLISKHHAVLNYASGSWYVEDLDSRNGVGIQPAGRRTAEQLEEDGPYRIESGDIICIANTRIVVK
;
A
#
# COMPACT_ATOMS: atom_id res chain seq x y z
N MET A 1 38.80 -17.08 -18.89
CA MET A 1 37.73 -17.07 -17.88
C MET A 1 36.73 -16.03 -18.32
N ARG A 2 35.61 -16.49 -18.88
CA ARG A 2 34.53 -15.66 -19.43
C ARG A 2 33.32 -15.99 -18.57
N TYR A 3 32.88 -15.04 -17.76
CA TYR A 3 31.59 -15.13 -17.08
C TYR A 3 30.54 -14.75 -18.14
N GLU A 4 29.84 -15.76 -18.66
CA GLU A 4 28.59 -15.57 -19.36
C GLU A 4 27.51 -15.37 -18.29
N ALA A 5 26.79 -14.26 -18.41
CA ALA A 5 25.66 -13.95 -17.58
C ALA A 5 24.41 -14.44 -18.33
N ASP A 6 23.85 -15.55 -17.87
CA ASP A 6 22.51 -16.00 -18.24
C ASP A 6 21.51 -15.12 -17.49
N TYR A 7 20.91 -14.17 -18.21
CA TYR A 7 19.71 -13.46 -17.79
C TYR A 7 18.63 -13.70 -18.84
N GLU A 8 17.95 -14.85 -18.76
CA GLU A 8 16.75 -15.07 -19.54
C GLU A 8 15.83 -16.12 -18.88
N GLU A 9 15.17 -15.74 -17.79
CA GLU A 9 13.90 -16.35 -17.41
C GLU A 9 12.90 -15.25 -17.02
N ALA A 10 12.20 -14.72 -18.02
CA ALA A 10 10.98 -13.97 -17.81
C ALA A 10 9.88 -14.93 -17.34
N HIS A 11 9.46 -14.81 -16.09
CA HIS A 11 8.36 -15.59 -15.49
C HIS A 11 7.01 -15.30 -16.18
N PRO A 12 6.38 -16.25 -16.90
CA PRO A 12 5.06 -16.05 -17.48
C PRO A 12 4.01 -16.55 -16.49
N GLY A 13 3.80 -15.81 -15.40
CA GLY A 13 2.90 -16.23 -14.31
C GLY A 13 1.62 -15.41 -14.16
N TRP A 14 1.53 -14.22 -14.76
CA TRP A 14 0.54 -13.20 -14.37
C TRP A 14 -0.59 -12.95 -15.38
N GLU A 15 -0.56 -13.63 -16.53
CA GLU A 15 -1.52 -13.39 -17.63
C GLU A 15 -2.85 -14.13 -17.43
N HIS A 16 -2.81 -15.33 -16.84
CA HIS A 16 -3.99 -16.21 -16.81
C HIS A 16 -5.09 -15.74 -15.85
N HIS A 17 -4.76 -15.11 -14.71
CA HIS A 17 -5.76 -14.62 -13.76
C HIS A 17 -6.43 -13.32 -14.23
N ALA A 18 -5.70 -12.46 -14.92
CA ALA A 18 -6.22 -11.20 -15.46
C ALA A 18 -7.23 -11.42 -16.60
N GLY A 19 -6.97 -12.38 -17.49
CA GLY A 19 -7.86 -12.69 -18.62
C GLY A 19 -9.24 -13.17 -18.19
N TRP A 20 -9.33 -14.04 -17.19
CA TRP A 20 -10.62 -14.55 -16.69
C TRP A 20 -11.46 -13.47 -16.01
N ILE A 21 -10.84 -12.55 -15.27
CA ILE A 21 -11.54 -11.42 -14.64
C ILE A 21 -12.14 -10.51 -15.72
N MET A 22 -11.38 -10.22 -16.77
CA MET A 22 -11.85 -9.39 -17.88
C MET A 22 -13.06 -10.01 -18.61
N VAL A 23 -13.07 -11.33 -18.80
CA VAL A 23 -14.20 -12.04 -19.40
C VAL A 23 -15.45 -11.95 -18.52
N ILE A 24 -15.30 -12.12 -17.21
CA ILE A 24 -16.41 -12.02 -16.25
C ILE A 24 -16.99 -10.59 -16.26
N ASP A 25 -16.15 -9.57 -16.23
CA ASP A 25 -16.60 -8.17 -16.26
C ASP A 25 -17.36 -7.83 -17.55
N MET A 26 -16.89 -8.33 -18.70
CA MET A 26 -17.56 -8.16 -19.99
C MET A 26 -18.93 -8.83 -20.03
N LEU A 27 -19.07 -10.02 -19.44
CA LEU A 27 -20.36 -10.71 -19.33
C LEU A 27 -21.33 -9.93 -18.42
N ILE A 28 -20.86 -9.45 -17.27
CA ILE A 28 -21.67 -8.65 -16.34
C ILE A 28 -22.13 -7.35 -17.02
N ALA A 29 -21.22 -6.66 -17.71
CA ALA A 29 -21.53 -5.44 -18.45
C ALA A 29 -22.55 -5.69 -19.57
N GLY A 30 -22.41 -6.80 -20.30
CA GLY A 30 -23.35 -7.20 -21.35
C GLY A 30 -24.76 -7.46 -20.81
N ILE A 31 -24.87 -8.20 -19.71
CA ILE A 31 -26.17 -8.48 -19.07
C ILE A 31 -26.82 -7.19 -18.54
N ALA A 32 -26.03 -6.32 -17.91
CA ALA A 32 -26.52 -5.03 -17.42
C ALA A 32 -27.01 -4.13 -18.56
N ALA A 33 -26.26 -4.05 -19.66
CA ALA A 33 -26.64 -3.28 -20.84
C ALA A 33 -27.92 -3.81 -21.49
N ALA A 34 -28.06 -5.13 -21.62
CA ALA A 34 -29.28 -5.76 -22.15
C ALA A 34 -30.50 -5.49 -21.27
N ALA A 35 -30.35 -5.54 -19.94
CA ALA A 35 -31.43 -5.22 -19.00
C ALA A 35 -31.88 -3.76 -19.12
N LEU A 36 -30.92 -2.81 -19.20
CA LEU A 36 -31.24 -1.40 -19.42
C LEU A 36 -31.90 -1.17 -20.79
N PHE A 37 -31.40 -1.80 -21.84
CA PHE A 37 -31.99 -1.72 -23.18
C PHE A 37 -33.44 -2.21 -23.18
N TYR A 38 -33.73 -3.35 -22.55
CA TYR A 38 -35.08 -3.87 -22.42
C TYR A 38 -36.01 -2.89 -21.71
N VAL A 39 -35.57 -2.35 -20.56
CA VAL A 39 -36.37 -1.42 -19.75
C VAL A 39 -36.64 -0.11 -20.49
N TYR A 40 -35.65 0.46 -21.19
CA TYR A 40 -35.79 1.80 -21.76
C TYR A 40 -36.34 1.81 -23.20
N ILE A 41 -36.04 0.80 -24.01
CA ILE A 41 -36.43 0.74 -25.43
C ILE A 41 -37.68 -0.12 -25.65
N TRP A 42 -37.72 -1.33 -25.08
CA TRP A 42 -38.79 -2.29 -25.37
C TRP A 42 -40.01 -2.14 -24.47
N ASN A 43 -39.81 -1.64 -23.25
CA ASN A 43 -40.88 -1.46 -22.28
C ASN A 43 -41.56 -0.07 -22.44
N ALA A 44 -42.90 -0.05 -22.49
CA ALA A 44 -43.72 1.16 -22.56
C ALA A 44 -44.10 1.72 -21.18
N ASP A 45 -43.88 0.96 -20.11
CA ASP A 45 -44.22 1.34 -18.74
C ASP A 45 -43.28 2.45 -18.24
N LEU A 46 -43.87 3.63 -18.02
CA LEU A 46 -43.16 4.80 -17.51
C LEU A 46 -42.74 4.63 -16.05
N VAL A 47 -43.54 3.93 -15.23
CA VAL A 47 -43.27 3.72 -13.80
C VAL A 47 -42.01 2.88 -13.62
N LEU A 48 -41.86 1.83 -14.44
CA LEU A 48 -40.67 0.98 -14.40
C LEU A 48 -39.39 1.77 -14.75
N LYS A 49 -39.43 2.62 -15.78
CA LYS A 49 -38.27 3.46 -16.17
C LYS A 49 -37.85 4.40 -15.05
N VAL A 50 -38.83 5.10 -14.45
CA VAL A 50 -38.58 6.03 -13.34
C VAL A 50 -38.03 5.28 -12.12
N ALA A 51 -38.61 4.13 -11.78
CA ALA A 51 -38.16 3.32 -10.64
C ALA A 51 -36.70 2.86 -10.80
N VAL A 52 -36.31 2.34 -11.97
CA VAL A 52 -34.94 1.92 -12.25
C VAL A 52 -33.98 3.12 -12.23
N GLY A 53 -34.39 4.26 -12.82
CA GLY A 53 -33.59 5.49 -12.78
C GLY A 53 -33.33 5.99 -11.36
N VAL A 54 -34.36 5.99 -10.51
CA VAL A 54 -34.25 6.39 -9.09
C VAL A 54 -33.32 5.43 -8.32
N LEU A 55 -33.42 4.12 -8.55
CA LEU A 55 -32.55 3.14 -7.90
C LEU A 55 -31.07 3.33 -8.27
N LEU A 56 -30.77 3.58 -9.55
CA LEU A 56 -29.40 3.87 -10.00
C LEU A 56 -28.88 5.18 -9.42
N ALA A 57 -29.70 6.23 -9.38
CA ALA A 57 -29.35 7.50 -8.75
C ALA A 57 -29.10 7.36 -7.23
N ALA A 58 -29.95 6.60 -6.53
CA ALA A 58 -29.77 6.33 -5.11
C ALA A 58 -28.50 5.49 -4.86
N GLY A 59 -28.26 4.45 -5.65
CA GLY A 59 -27.07 3.62 -5.56
C GLY A 59 -25.77 4.39 -5.80
N THR A 60 -25.74 5.25 -6.83
CA THR A 60 -24.59 6.12 -7.11
C THR A 60 -24.36 7.16 -6.01
N ALA A 61 -25.42 7.75 -5.45
CA ALA A 61 -25.32 8.66 -4.31
C ALA A 61 -24.77 7.97 -3.06
N VAL A 62 -25.27 6.77 -2.73
CA VAL A 62 -24.78 5.95 -1.61
C VAL A 62 -23.32 5.56 -1.82
N TYR A 63 -22.96 5.10 -3.03
CA TYR A 63 -21.57 4.77 -3.38
C TYR A 63 -20.65 5.98 -3.26
N ALA A 64 -21.06 7.14 -3.77
CA ALA A 64 -20.30 8.38 -3.66
C ALA A 64 -20.11 8.82 -2.20
N ALA A 65 -21.16 8.77 -1.39
CA ALA A 65 -21.10 9.09 0.04
C ALA A 65 -20.17 8.12 0.79
N TRP A 66 -20.27 6.83 0.51
CA TRP A 66 -19.40 5.82 1.10
C TRP A 66 -17.93 6.00 0.68
N ARG A 67 -17.68 6.25 -0.61
CA ARG A 67 -16.33 6.53 -1.14
C ARG A 67 -15.74 7.79 -0.51
N ALA A 68 -16.53 8.85 -0.35
CA ALA A 68 -16.11 10.08 0.31
C ALA A 68 -15.78 9.86 1.80
N ARG A 69 -16.62 9.11 2.53
CA ARG A 69 -16.36 8.74 3.93
C ARG A 69 -15.07 7.92 4.06
N ARG A 70 -14.87 6.92 3.19
CA ARG A 70 -13.63 6.12 3.18
C ARG A 70 -12.39 6.96 2.89
N ARG A 71 -12.46 7.89 1.93
CA ARG A 71 -11.36 8.83 1.64
C ARG A 71 -11.04 9.72 2.84
N LYS A 72 -12.07 10.26 3.50
CA LYS A 72 -11.89 11.11 4.69
C LYS A 72 -11.25 10.33 5.83
N LYS A 73 -11.73 9.11 6.11
CA LYS A 73 -11.13 8.23 7.12
C LYS A 73 -9.66 7.93 6.81
N ARG A 74 -9.34 7.49 5.58
CA ARG A 74 -7.95 7.25 5.15
C ARG A 74 -7.06 8.46 5.40
N ARG A 75 -7.51 9.64 4.97
CA ARG A 75 -6.75 10.89 5.14
C ARG A 75 -6.55 11.26 6.61
N GLN A 76 -7.50 10.93 7.50
CA GLN A 76 -7.34 11.12 8.94
C GLN A 76 -6.33 10.12 9.52
N ASP A 77 -6.43 8.84 9.18
CA ASP A 77 -5.54 7.80 9.69
C ASP A 77 -4.09 8.02 9.22
N GLY A 78 -3.89 8.38 7.94
CA GLY A 78 -2.55 8.69 7.42
C GLY A 78 -2.01 10.05 7.88
N ALA A 79 -2.88 11.02 8.21
CA ALA A 79 -2.45 12.28 8.84
C ALA A 79 -2.21 12.15 10.34
N ALA A 80 -2.70 11.08 10.99
CA ALA A 80 -2.42 10.80 12.39
C ALA A 80 -0.97 10.36 12.60
N ILE A 81 -0.34 9.76 11.58
CA ILE A 81 1.08 9.39 11.62
C ILE A 81 1.92 10.67 11.55
N ALA A 82 2.45 11.06 12.70
CA ALA A 82 3.25 12.27 12.87
C ALA A 82 4.75 11.97 12.98
N LYS A 83 5.12 10.79 13.47
CA LYS A 83 6.52 10.43 13.71
C LYS A 83 6.82 8.94 13.63
N LEU A 84 8.10 8.64 13.42
CA LEU A 84 8.69 7.32 13.52
C LEU A 84 9.58 7.27 14.75
N VAL A 85 9.53 6.18 15.51
CA VAL A 85 10.34 6.00 16.71
C VAL A 85 11.13 4.70 16.61
N LEU A 86 12.46 4.81 16.61
CA LEU A 86 13.38 3.69 16.69
C LEU A 86 13.33 3.08 18.10
N LEU A 87 13.20 1.76 18.17
CA LEU A 87 13.23 0.99 19.41
C LEU A 87 14.52 0.17 19.50
N ASP A 88 15.06 0.02 20.71
CA ASP A 88 16.12 -0.96 21.03
C ASP A 88 15.56 -2.39 21.23
N GLU A 89 16.36 -3.33 21.71
CA GLU A 89 15.95 -4.71 22.01
C GLU A 89 14.92 -4.80 23.14
N GLU A 90 15.07 -3.98 24.18
CA GLU A 90 14.17 -3.89 25.33
C GLU A 90 12.83 -3.23 24.97
N GLY A 91 12.77 -2.50 23.86
CA GLY A 91 11.58 -1.81 23.36
C GLY A 91 11.49 -0.35 23.82
N GLU A 92 12.58 0.21 24.34
CA GLU A 92 12.69 1.62 24.70
C GLU A 92 13.00 2.48 23.48
N SER A 93 12.58 3.74 23.52
CA SER A 93 12.77 4.67 22.40
C SER A 93 14.20 5.22 22.36
N VAL A 94 14.90 4.97 21.25
CA VAL A 94 16.28 5.43 21.05
C VAL A 94 16.33 6.74 20.26
N LYS A 95 15.53 6.85 19.19
CA LYS A 95 15.53 7.99 18.26
C LYS A 95 14.14 8.23 17.70
N GLU A 96 13.82 9.48 17.40
CA GLU A 96 12.53 9.86 16.81
C GLU A 96 12.73 10.75 15.58
N TRP A 97 11.89 10.56 14.56
CA TRP A 97 11.83 11.41 13.37
C TRP A 97 10.40 11.89 13.16
N TYR A 98 10.20 13.20 13.04
CA TYR A 98 8.91 13.78 12.69
C TYR A 98 8.75 13.73 11.16
N ILE A 99 7.66 13.14 10.69
CA ILE A 99 7.40 12.91 9.26
C ILE A 99 6.18 13.67 8.74
N HIS A 100 5.53 14.45 9.60
CA HIS A 100 4.35 15.21 9.23
C HIS A 100 4.69 16.30 8.19
N GLY A 101 4.07 16.21 7.01
CA GLY A 101 4.29 17.15 5.91
C GLY A 101 5.22 16.61 4.84
N GLU A 102 5.93 15.52 5.13
CA GLU A 102 6.79 14.82 4.17
C GLU A 102 5.97 13.97 3.21
N THR A 103 6.47 13.80 2.00
CA THR A 103 5.81 13.00 0.96
C THR A 103 6.55 11.70 0.64
N SER A 104 7.85 11.66 0.89
CA SER A 104 8.69 10.49 0.69
C SER A 104 9.87 10.56 1.65
N LEU A 105 10.29 9.41 2.20
CA LEU A 105 11.42 9.30 3.12
C LEU A 105 12.20 8.02 2.84
N LEU A 106 13.50 8.17 2.61
CA LEU A 106 14.43 7.07 2.41
C LEU A 106 14.97 6.57 3.75
N ILE A 107 14.87 5.27 3.98
CA ILE A 107 15.38 4.59 5.17
C ILE A 107 16.63 3.79 4.80
N GLY A 108 17.69 3.95 5.58
CA GLY A 108 18.92 3.19 5.37
C GLY A 108 20.09 3.71 6.18
N LYS A 109 21.25 3.81 5.55
CA LYS A 109 22.49 4.29 6.18
C LYS A 109 23.09 5.46 5.42
N SER A 110 23.21 6.58 6.11
CA SER A 110 23.96 7.72 5.61
C SER A 110 25.45 7.40 5.51
N SER A 111 26.10 8.00 4.52
CA SER A 111 27.53 7.92 4.27
C SER A 111 28.00 9.23 3.63
N ALA A 112 29.30 9.44 3.53
CA ALA A 112 29.86 10.64 2.89
C ALA A 112 29.41 10.85 1.42
N GLN A 113 28.88 9.81 0.76
CA GLN A 113 28.44 9.85 -0.64
C GLN A 113 26.92 9.78 -0.81
N SER A 114 26.16 9.49 0.24
CA SER A 114 24.71 9.31 0.17
C SER A 114 24.09 9.59 1.53
N GLU A 115 23.17 10.52 1.58
CA GLU A 115 22.36 10.82 2.77
C GLU A 115 21.00 10.14 2.63
N VAL A 116 20.41 9.74 3.77
CA VAL A 116 19.05 9.20 3.85
C VAL A 116 18.26 10.02 4.86
N ASP A 117 16.93 10.07 4.72
CA ASP A 117 16.08 10.86 5.60
C ASP A 117 15.95 10.21 7.00
N ILE A 118 15.86 8.88 7.03
CA ILE A 118 15.81 8.07 8.25
C ILE A 118 17.11 7.27 8.36
N ASP A 119 18.10 7.88 9.01
CA ASP A 119 19.44 7.30 9.16
C ASP A 119 19.54 6.36 10.36
N LEU A 120 19.82 5.09 10.05
CA LEU A 120 20.01 3.97 10.96
C LEU A 120 21.49 3.54 11.08
N SER A 121 22.44 4.37 10.65
CA SER A 121 23.88 4.05 10.72
C SER A 121 24.38 3.78 12.14
N ASP A 122 23.75 4.40 13.13
CA ASP A 122 24.10 4.27 14.55
C ASP A 122 23.23 3.23 15.28
N SER A 123 22.40 2.44 14.57
CA SER A 123 21.60 1.39 15.20
C SER A 123 22.44 0.17 15.54
N GLU A 124 22.00 -0.59 16.55
CA GLU A 124 22.70 -1.80 17.02
C GLU A 124 22.92 -2.82 15.90
N TYR A 125 21.96 -2.91 14.97
CA TYR A 125 21.98 -3.82 13.83
C TYR A 125 22.38 -3.16 12.51
N ALA A 126 23.06 -2.01 12.54
CA ALA A 126 23.44 -1.25 11.34
C ALA A 126 24.21 -2.07 10.29
N SER A 127 24.95 -3.11 10.71
CA SER A 127 25.65 -4.02 9.79
C SER A 127 24.71 -4.79 8.85
N LEU A 128 23.46 -5.01 9.25
CA LEU A 128 22.42 -5.69 8.48
C LEU A 128 21.60 -4.74 7.60
N ILE A 129 21.82 -3.43 7.71
CA ILE A 129 21.02 -2.44 7.01
C ILE A 129 21.72 -2.06 5.69
N SER A 130 21.04 -2.20 4.56
CA SER A 130 21.45 -1.65 3.26
C SER A 130 21.58 -0.12 3.29
N LYS A 131 22.37 0.46 2.38
CA LYS A 131 22.50 1.92 2.26
C LYS A 131 21.17 2.59 1.94
N HIS A 132 20.46 2.03 0.96
CA HIS A 132 19.07 2.30 0.64
C HIS A 132 18.33 1.00 0.95
N HIS A 133 17.52 0.99 1.99
CA HIS A 133 16.90 -0.25 2.48
C HIS A 133 15.41 -0.27 2.17
N ALA A 134 14.74 0.84 2.46
CA ALA A 134 13.31 0.96 2.26
C ALA A 134 12.95 2.41 1.97
N VAL A 135 11.79 2.62 1.36
CA VAL A 135 11.22 3.94 1.18
C VAL A 135 9.83 4.00 1.81
N LEU A 136 9.54 5.11 2.46
CA LEU A 136 8.20 5.48 2.88
C LEU A 136 7.63 6.49 1.90
N ASN A 137 6.44 6.25 1.38
CA ASN A 137 5.76 7.16 0.46
C ASN A 137 4.36 7.50 0.97
N TYR A 138 4.03 8.79 1.00
CA TYR A 138 2.70 9.27 1.34
C TYR A 138 1.86 9.43 0.07
N ALA A 139 0.90 8.53 -0.14
CA ALA A 139 0.06 8.52 -1.32
C ALA A 139 -1.42 8.35 -0.94
N SER A 140 -2.32 9.08 -1.63
CA SER A 140 -3.77 8.93 -1.43
C SER A 140 -4.26 9.03 0.03
N GLY A 141 -3.54 9.78 0.87
CA GLY A 141 -3.85 9.97 2.27
C GLY A 141 -3.39 8.84 3.19
N SER A 142 -2.45 7.99 2.78
CA SER A 142 -1.87 6.94 3.62
C SER A 142 -0.37 6.83 3.38
N TRP A 143 0.37 6.37 4.39
CA TRP A 143 1.77 6.00 4.24
C TRP A 143 1.89 4.56 3.74
N TYR A 144 2.88 4.35 2.89
CA TYR A 144 3.24 3.06 2.34
C TYR A 144 4.73 2.84 2.52
N VAL A 145 5.12 1.64 2.93
CA VAL A 145 6.52 1.22 2.99
C VAL A 145 6.79 0.20 1.89
N GLU A 146 7.96 0.31 1.28
CA GLU A 146 8.41 -0.56 0.19
C GLU A 146 9.87 -0.91 0.43
N ASP A 147 10.22 -2.18 0.26
CA ASP A 147 11.60 -2.65 0.32
C ASP A 147 12.33 -2.26 -0.97
N LEU A 148 13.57 -1.80 -0.88
CA LEU A 148 14.37 -1.38 -2.04
C LEU A 148 15.40 -2.46 -2.41
N ASP A 149 14.93 -3.69 -2.62
CA ASP A 149 15.76 -4.87 -2.87
C ASP A 149 16.89 -5.00 -1.83
N SER A 150 16.47 -4.90 -0.57
CA SER A 150 17.40 -4.86 0.55
C SER A 150 17.91 -6.26 0.88
N ARG A 151 19.16 -6.35 1.37
CA ARG A 151 19.80 -7.65 1.60
C ARG A 151 19.09 -8.52 2.65
N ASN A 152 18.43 -7.89 3.62
CA ASN A 152 17.79 -8.58 4.74
C ASN A 152 16.28 -8.33 4.83
N GLY A 153 15.73 -7.62 3.85
CA GLY A 153 14.31 -7.34 3.68
C GLY A 153 13.69 -6.42 4.75
N VAL A 154 12.46 -6.00 4.46
CA VAL A 154 11.56 -5.33 5.40
C VAL A 154 10.45 -6.26 5.88
N GLY A 155 10.17 -6.23 7.18
CA GLY A 155 9.00 -6.88 7.79
C GLY A 155 8.03 -5.87 8.39
N ILE A 156 6.76 -6.25 8.51
CA ILE A 156 5.73 -5.46 9.17
C ILE A 156 5.05 -6.27 10.26
N GLN A 157 4.99 -5.70 11.45
CA GLN A 157 4.19 -6.20 12.56
C GLN A 157 3.01 -5.24 12.78
N PRO A 158 1.78 -5.64 12.39
CA PRO A 158 0.59 -4.83 12.59
C PRO A 158 0.33 -4.55 14.08
N ALA A 159 -0.23 -3.38 14.37
CA ALA A 159 -0.61 -3.01 15.74
C ALA A 159 -1.45 -4.11 16.42
N GLY A 160 -0.98 -4.58 17.58
CA GLY A 160 -1.66 -5.62 18.36
C GLY A 160 -1.38 -7.07 17.92
N ARG A 161 -0.64 -7.30 16.82
CA ARG A 161 -0.07 -8.62 16.51
C ARG A 161 1.29 -8.79 17.19
N ARG A 162 1.68 -10.05 17.45
CA ARG A 162 2.97 -10.40 18.06
C ARG A 162 4.06 -10.76 17.05
N THR A 163 3.68 -11.04 15.81
CA THR A 163 4.57 -11.56 14.78
C THR A 163 4.64 -10.59 13.63
N ALA A 164 5.86 -10.35 13.13
CA ALA A 164 6.10 -9.63 11.90
C ALA A 164 5.94 -10.55 10.68
N GLU A 165 5.38 -10.01 9.60
CA GLU A 165 5.27 -10.65 8.29
C GLU A 165 6.25 -9.97 7.34
N GLN A 166 7.03 -10.74 6.58
CA GLN A 166 7.94 -10.19 5.58
C GLN A 166 7.14 -9.54 4.45
N LEU A 167 7.59 -8.39 3.96
CA LEU A 167 7.03 -7.80 2.75
C LEU A 167 7.37 -8.65 1.53
N GLU A 168 6.41 -8.72 0.60
CA GLU A 168 6.65 -9.26 -0.74
C GLU A 168 7.62 -8.32 -1.49
N GLU A 169 8.51 -8.91 -2.31
CA GLU A 169 9.65 -8.21 -2.91
C GLU A 169 9.28 -7.01 -3.83
N ASP A 170 8.01 -6.87 -4.26
CA ASP A 170 7.56 -5.84 -5.22
C ASP A 170 6.27 -5.10 -4.82
N GLY A 171 5.90 -5.09 -3.53
CA GLY A 171 4.60 -4.58 -3.07
C GLY A 171 4.67 -3.44 -2.06
N PRO A 172 4.11 -2.23 -2.34
CA PRO A 172 3.98 -1.21 -1.31
C PRO A 172 2.98 -1.65 -0.23
N TYR A 173 3.41 -1.68 1.02
CA TYR A 173 2.58 -2.04 2.16
C TYR A 173 2.03 -0.81 2.86
N ARG A 174 0.71 -0.73 3.01
CA ARG A 174 0.06 0.38 3.73
C ARG A 174 0.28 0.24 5.23
N ILE A 175 0.92 1.23 5.85
CA ILE A 175 1.12 1.27 7.30
C ILE A 175 0.04 2.10 8.00
N GLU A 176 -0.28 1.73 9.24
CA GLU A 176 -1.17 2.44 10.15
C GLU A 176 -0.43 2.82 11.44
N SER A 177 -0.97 3.81 12.17
CA SER A 177 -0.43 4.19 13.47
C SER A 177 -0.44 3.00 14.43
N GLY A 178 0.70 2.75 15.09
CA GLY A 178 0.92 1.64 15.99
C GLY A 178 1.58 0.42 15.35
N ASP A 179 1.71 0.38 14.02
CA ASP A 179 2.47 -0.67 13.34
C ASP A 179 3.97 -0.54 13.66
N ILE A 180 4.67 -1.67 13.61
CA ILE A 180 6.13 -1.73 13.72
C ILE A 180 6.70 -2.16 12.36
N ILE A 181 7.58 -1.33 11.83
CA ILE A 181 8.38 -1.60 10.64
C ILE A 181 9.69 -2.22 11.11
N CYS A 182 9.98 -3.44 10.67
CA CYS A 182 11.22 -4.14 10.91
C CYS A 182 12.15 -3.93 9.70
N ILE A 183 13.24 -3.22 9.90
CA ILE A 183 14.31 -3.02 8.91
C ILE A 183 15.45 -3.96 9.29
N ALA A 184 15.56 -5.10 8.61
CA ALA A 184 16.28 -6.27 9.14
C ALA A 184 15.81 -6.57 10.59
N ASN A 185 16.71 -6.45 11.58
CA ASN A 185 16.40 -6.66 13.00
C ASN A 185 16.06 -5.37 13.75
N THR A 186 16.15 -4.20 13.11
CA THR A 186 15.85 -2.92 13.73
C THR A 186 14.35 -2.65 13.72
N ARG A 187 13.78 -2.18 14.83
CA ARG A 187 12.34 -1.94 14.96
C ARG A 187 12.01 -0.46 14.98
N ILE A 188 11.09 -0.03 14.14
CA ILE A 188 10.60 1.36 14.06
C ILE A 188 9.09 1.35 14.27
N VAL A 189 8.61 1.96 15.36
CA VAL A 189 7.17 2.11 15.61
C VAL A 189 6.63 3.38 14.97
N VAL A 190 5.47 3.25 14.32
CA VAL A 190 4.75 4.31 13.63
C VAL A 190 3.80 5.00 14.62
N LYS A 191 3.90 6.32 14.81
CA LYS A 191 3.10 7.07 15.80
C LYS A 191 2.54 8.38 15.27
#